data_AF-A0A8J3NX25-F1
#
_entry.id   AF-A0A8J3NX25-F1
#
_cell.length_a   1.000
_cell.length_b   1.000
_cell.length_c   1.000
_cell.angle_alpha   90.00
_cell.angle_beta   90.00
_cell.angle_gamma   90.00
#
_symmetry.space_group_name_H-M   'P 1'
#
loop_
_entity.id
_entity.type
_entity.pdbx_description
1 polymer ?
#
loop_
_entity_poly.entity_id
_entity_poly.type
_entity_poly.pdbx_seq_one_letter_code
_entity_poly.pdbx_strand_id
1 'polypeptide(L)'
;MSAAPVSVNPVSPAVPPTPVVATPDTVLPVAASAAGAATALSAPTMLHPLVRPGGASAPAAEPAATTATVTGDAAAAAAAAAEPEPEATPEAGPDPEQVLAAYEWRFHHETLRELVDNPDELREIRDRLTEKLTPATDNPTRARLLSLRAVVSRILGDLTKALSDGKMALVHAEATGELRRIALAKARLAHVLQWRGDFTEADKLFAEANSSELPDRLRATMHEHAGRSCLDQGRYMEAFNHFEKALELRKVEDPELITRTEMALDAVSMKIAENGMGPYPRSMDEILQVSKPPVPRFDERVQCWGFAGTDGRTVISPAFADVQPFRDGAAWVRRPEMETWELIDEAGTRLIDGRAGWLGVGSFSDGLAWVSRDGAGNWVAIDKQGRVVISTGFEDVRPFRRGLAAVRRGGWGAVDKQGRAVVPFQFTGFATALTDGRYVDGFSDEGLAIVDAGGRKGVVDRTGAVVVPPVHPALVIHPVAFLIAGPSGRWGALDRKGRPFIDPELPSRQVVMEELDRLLADTKPVL
;
A
#
# COMPACT_ATOMS: atom_id res chain seq x y z
N MET A 1 -0.74 92.87 -24.21
CA MET A 1 -1.23 91.92 -25.24
C MET A 1 -0.77 90.54 -24.79
N SER A 2 -1.48 89.85 -23.91
CA SER A 2 -2.70 89.05 -24.13
C SER A 2 -2.50 87.91 -25.13
N ALA A 3 -2.28 86.69 -24.63
CA ALA A 3 -3.00 85.49 -25.03
C ALA A 3 -2.79 84.39 -23.98
N ALA A 4 -3.90 83.72 -23.66
CA ALA A 4 -4.14 82.81 -22.55
C ALA A 4 -3.86 81.32 -22.94
N PRO A 5 -4.07 80.33 -22.04
CA PRO A 5 -3.40 79.04 -22.02
C PRO A 5 -4.18 77.91 -22.73
N VAL A 6 -3.52 76.76 -22.92
CA VAL A 6 -4.15 75.48 -23.30
C VAL A 6 -3.70 74.38 -22.34
N SER A 7 -4.66 73.82 -21.60
CA SER A 7 -4.59 72.55 -20.88
C SER A 7 -4.83 71.39 -21.84
N VAL A 8 -4.12 70.25 -21.71
CA VAL A 8 -4.73 68.89 -21.76
C VAL A 8 -3.85 67.85 -21.01
N ASN A 9 -4.48 67.23 -20.02
CA ASN A 9 -4.37 65.90 -19.36
C ASN A 9 -3.06 65.27 -18.83
N PRO A 10 -3.12 64.64 -17.64
CA PRO A 10 -2.03 63.90 -17.02
C PRO A 10 -1.89 62.48 -17.56
N VAL A 11 -0.63 62.04 -17.69
CA VAL A 11 -0.22 60.68 -18.05
C VAL A 11 -0.23 59.80 -16.79
N SER A 12 -1.03 58.73 -16.81
CA SER A 12 -1.03 57.69 -15.78
C SER A 12 0.28 56.88 -15.78
N PRO A 13 0.84 56.53 -14.61
CA PRO A 13 2.00 55.64 -14.53
C PRO A 13 1.59 54.17 -14.76
N ALA A 14 2.43 53.49 -15.53
CA ALA A 14 2.26 52.11 -15.98
C ALA A 14 2.24 51.09 -14.81
N VAL A 15 1.29 50.15 -14.89
CA VAL A 15 1.16 48.97 -14.04
C VAL A 15 2.13 47.89 -14.53
N PRO A 16 2.96 47.26 -13.66
CA PRO A 16 3.79 46.13 -14.05
C PRO A 16 2.94 44.85 -14.28
N PRO A 17 3.35 43.95 -15.19
CA PRO A 17 2.52 42.83 -15.60
C PRO A 17 2.37 41.77 -14.50
N THR A 18 1.14 41.32 -14.33
CA THR A 18 0.74 40.15 -13.53
C THR A 18 1.35 38.85 -14.08
N PRO A 19 1.74 37.90 -13.23
CA PRO A 19 2.25 36.61 -13.68
C PRO A 19 1.12 35.75 -14.27
N VAL A 20 1.41 35.20 -15.45
CA VAL A 20 0.54 34.31 -16.22
C VAL A 20 0.33 33.01 -15.45
N VAL A 21 -0.90 32.79 -15.00
CA VAL A 21 -1.38 31.50 -14.50
C VAL A 21 -1.60 30.59 -15.71
N ALA A 22 -0.89 29.46 -15.75
CA ALA A 22 -1.12 28.41 -16.74
C ALA A 22 -2.47 27.71 -16.43
N THR A 23 -3.43 27.86 -17.33
CA THR A 23 -4.69 27.12 -17.33
C THR A 23 -4.51 25.76 -18.02
N PRO A 24 -5.04 24.66 -17.48
CA PRO A 24 -5.07 23.38 -18.17
C PRO A 24 -6.31 23.30 -19.07
N ASP A 25 -6.14 23.63 -20.35
CA ASP A 25 -7.11 23.27 -21.38
C ASP A 25 -6.74 21.90 -21.97
N THR A 26 -7.50 20.87 -21.62
CA THR A 26 -7.81 19.79 -22.57
C THR A 26 -9.22 19.29 -22.29
N VAL A 27 -10.11 19.66 -23.20
CA VAL A 27 -11.51 19.27 -23.31
C VAL A 27 -11.64 17.77 -23.55
N LEU A 28 -12.51 17.10 -22.78
CA LEU A 28 -13.24 15.91 -23.21
C LEU A 28 -14.74 16.15 -22.97
N PRO A 29 -15.62 15.68 -23.88
CA PRO A 29 -17.02 16.07 -23.89
C PRO A 29 -17.87 15.36 -22.83
N VAL A 30 -18.80 16.13 -22.28
CA VAL A 30 -19.92 15.73 -21.44
C VAL A 30 -20.89 14.87 -22.24
N ALA A 31 -21.19 13.65 -21.76
CA ALA A 31 -22.37 12.91 -22.18
C ALA A 31 -23.47 13.09 -21.12
N ALA A 32 -24.59 13.65 -21.58
CA ALA A 32 -25.76 13.95 -20.77
C ALA A 32 -26.58 12.69 -20.41
N SER A 33 -27.11 12.70 -19.19
CA SER A 33 -28.21 11.88 -18.72
C SER A 33 -29.52 12.28 -19.41
N ALA A 34 -30.33 11.30 -19.82
CA ALA A 34 -31.80 11.40 -19.83
C ALA A 34 -32.43 9.99 -19.84
N ALA A 35 -33.42 9.84 -18.97
CA ALA A 35 -34.15 8.63 -18.65
C ALA A 35 -35.29 8.31 -19.62
N GLY A 36 -35.81 7.07 -19.51
CA GLY A 36 -37.24 6.79 -19.65
C GLY A 36 -37.61 5.61 -20.54
N ALA A 37 -38.03 4.50 -19.95
CA ALA A 37 -39.36 3.89 -20.13
C ALA A 37 -39.39 2.44 -19.59
N ALA A 38 -40.47 2.14 -18.87
CA ALA A 38 -40.72 0.93 -18.10
C ALA A 38 -41.52 -0.14 -18.86
N THR A 39 -41.76 -1.27 -18.16
CA THR A 39 -42.72 -2.37 -18.39
C THR A 39 -42.34 -3.42 -19.46
N ALA A 40 -42.47 -4.74 -19.28
CA ALA A 40 -43.37 -5.50 -18.41
C ALA A 40 -42.84 -6.92 -18.06
N LEU A 41 -43.42 -7.46 -16.99
CA LEU A 41 -43.32 -8.82 -16.45
C LEU A 41 -43.60 -9.92 -17.49
N SER A 42 -42.93 -11.08 -17.34
CA SER A 42 -43.58 -12.41 -17.22
C SER A 42 -42.54 -13.54 -17.01
N ALA A 43 -42.75 -14.32 -15.95
CA ALA A 43 -42.39 -15.74 -15.83
C ALA A 43 -43.71 -16.52 -15.65
N PRO A 44 -43.78 -17.88 -15.58
CA PRO A 44 -42.73 -18.91 -15.62
C PRO A 44 -43.08 -20.15 -16.50
N THR A 45 -42.19 -21.16 -16.51
CA THR A 45 -42.46 -22.62 -16.28
C THR A 45 -41.72 -23.59 -17.22
N MET A 46 -40.80 -24.36 -16.61
CA MET A 46 -40.43 -25.79 -16.74
C MET A 46 -40.49 -26.51 -18.11
N LEU A 47 -39.41 -27.23 -18.45
CA LEU A 47 -39.39 -28.69 -18.67
C LEU A 47 -37.94 -29.23 -18.85
N HIS A 48 -37.64 -30.33 -18.14
CA HIS A 48 -36.43 -31.17 -18.25
C HIS A 48 -36.52 -32.15 -19.46
N PRO A 49 -35.72 -33.23 -19.57
CA PRO A 49 -34.41 -33.30 -20.23
C PRO A 49 -34.41 -34.33 -21.38
N LEU A 50 -33.34 -34.39 -22.19
CA LEU A 50 -33.15 -35.49 -23.15
C LEU A 50 -31.82 -36.21 -22.89
N VAL A 51 -31.95 -37.48 -22.53
CA VAL A 51 -30.90 -38.52 -22.49
C VAL A 51 -31.14 -39.47 -23.67
N ARG A 52 -30.06 -39.99 -24.28
CA ARG A 52 -29.81 -41.42 -24.69
C ARG A 52 -28.85 -41.51 -25.92
N PRO A 53 -28.23 -42.67 -26.22
CA PRO A 53 -27.27 -43.43 -25.39
C PRO A 53 -26.12 -44.09 -26.22
N GLY A 54 -25.21 -44.81 -25.55
CA GLY A 54 -24.76 -46.13 -26.03
C GLY A 54 -23.26 -46.33 -26.32
N GLY A 55 -22.69 -47.39 -25.75
CA GLY A 55 -21.49 -48.05 -26.28
C GLY A 55 -20.50 -48.57 -25.23
N ALA A 56 -20.78 -49.74 -24.66
CA ALA A 56 -19.89 -50.48 -23.76
C ALA A 56 -18.74 -51.19 -24.50
N SER A 57 -17.61 -51.40 -23.81
CA SER A 57 -16.86 -52.69 -23.76
C SER A 57 -15.50 -52.52 -23.10
N ALA A 58 -15.27 -53.25 -22.01
CA ALA A 58 -13.96 -53.75 -21.57
C ALA A 58 -13.91 -55.25 -21.92
N PRO A 59 -12.74 -55.93 -21.97
CA PRO A 59 -12.19 -56.49 -20.71
C PRO A 59 -10.66 -56.79 -20.64
N ALA A 60 -10.21 -56.95 -19.38
CA ALA A 60 -9.35 -58.00 -18.81
C ALA A 60 -7.83 -58.19 -19.13
N ALA A 61 -7.05 -58.08 -18.04
CA ALA A 61 -6.15 -59.06 -17.40
C ALA A 61 -4.80 -59.53 -18.02
N GLU A 62 -3.78 -59.48 -17.16
CA GLU A 62 -2.39 -60.02 -17.13
C GLU A 62 -2.27 -61.55 -17.45
N PRO A 63 -1.09 -62.25 -17.50
CA PRO A 63 0.22 -61.93 -16.86
C PRO A 63 1.55 -62.44 -17.51
N ALA A 64 2.65 -62.11 -16.81
CA ALA A 64 3.87 -62.91 -16.52
C ALA A 64 4.97 -63.21 -17.57
N ALA A 65 6.22 -63.10 -17.07
CA ALA A 65 7.31 -64.11 -17.09
C ALA A 65 8.64 -63.72 -17.77
N THR A 66 9.63 -63.38 -16.92
CA THR A 66 10.99 -63.97 -16.76
C THR A 66 11.82 -64.42 -17.96
N THR A 67 13.10 -63.97 -18.00
CA THR A 67 14.39 -64.73 -17.97
C THR A 67 15.53 -63.76 -18.40
N ALA A 68 16.60 -63.46 -17.64
CA ALA A 68 17.75 -64.30 -17.23
C ALA A 68 18.44 -64.94 -18.45
N THR A 69 19.75 -64.88 -18.75
CA THR A 69 20.97 -64.62 -17.95
C THR A 69 22.21 -64.77 -18.87
N VAL A 70 23.34 -64.15 -18.50
CA VAL A 70 24.73 -64.72 -18.47
C VAL A 70 25.50 -64.85 -19.80
N THR A 71 26.66 -64.21 -20.01
CA THR A 71 28.06 -64.54 -19.60
C THR A 71 28.97 -63.51 -20.33
N GLY A 72 30.20 -63.14 -19.94
CA GLY A 72 31.13 -63.57 -18.91
C GLY A 72 32.46 -62.78 -19.02
N ASP A 73 33.09 -62.59 -17.86
CA ASP A 73 34.52 -62.41 -17.51
C ASP A 73 35.57 -61.87 -18.49
N ALA A 74 36.38 -60.89 -18.02
CA ALA A 74 37.77 -61.15 -17.62
C ALA A 74 38.43 -59.93 -16.93
N ALA A 75 39.31 -60.24 -15.97
CA ALA A 75 39.90 -59.39 -14.94
C ALA A 75 41.06 -58.48 -15.38
N ALA A 76 41.29 -57.39 -14.63
CA ALA A 76 42.63 -56.95 -14.19
C ALA A 76 42.54 -55.88 -13.09
N ALA A 77 43.37 -56.05 -12.07
CA ALA A 77 43.46 -55.23 -10.86
C ALA A 77 44.11 -53.86 -11.08
N ALA A 78 43.64 -52.85 -10.34
CA ALA A 78 44.48 -51.74 -9.86
C ALA A 78 43.79 -51.09 -8.64
N ALA A 79 44.48 -51.11 -7.50
CA ALA A 79 44.09 -50.42 -6.28
C ALA A 79 44.43 -48.92 -6.40
N ALA A 80 43.45 -48.06 -6.14
CA ALA A 80 43.65 -46.65 -5.79
C ALA A 80 42.46 -46.18 -4.94
N ALA A 81 42.78 -45.44 -3.88
CA ALA A 81 41.92 -45.08 -2.76
C ALA A 81 40.59 -44.42 -3.16
N ALA A 82 39.48 -44.93 -2.64
CA ALA A 82 38.20 -44.25 -2.62
C ALA A 82 38.12 -43.38 -1.36
N GLU A 83 38.00 -42.07 -1.57
CA GLU A 83 37.57 -41.10 -0.57
C GLU A 83 36.20 -41.54 0.00
N PRO A 84 35.90 -41.28 1.29
CA PRO A 84 34.59 -41.61 1.84
C PRO A 84 33.54 -40.79 1.09
N GLU A 85 32.53 -41.47 0.55
CA GLU A 85 31.32 -40.83 0.02
C GLU A 85 30.79 -39.82 1.06
N PRO A 86 30.34 -38.62 0.64
CA PRO A 86 29.72 -37.71 1.59
C PRO A 86 28.49 -38.40 2.15
N GLU A 87 28.46 -38.56 3.47
CA GLU A 87 27.28 -38.99 4.22
C GLU A 87 26.07 -38.25 3.65
N ALA A 88 25.11 -39.02 3.13
CA ALA A 88 23.83 -38.49 2.69
C ALA A 88 23.25 -37.69 3.86
N THR A 89 23.21 -36.37 3.71
CA THR A 89 22.40 -35.50 4.57
C THR A 89 21.00 -36.13 4.65
N PRO A 90 20.42 -36.32 5.85
CA PRO A 90 19.10 -36.89 5.96
C PRO A 90 18.17 -36.05 5.10
N GLU A 91 17.44 -36.69 4.20
CA GLU A 91 16.52 -36.03 3.27
C GLU A 91 15.65 -35.04 4.06
N ALA A 92 15.97 -33.75 3.93
CA ALA A 92 15.20 -32.71 4.57
C ALA A 92 13.80 -32.80 3.99
N GLY A 93 12.81 -33.14 4.84
CA GLY A 93 11.41 -33.25 4.41
C GLY A 93 10.93 -32.01 3.63
N PRO A 94 9.75 -32.07 3.00
CA PRO A 94 9.26 -31.00 2.12
C PRO A 94 9.20 -29.64 2.83
N ASP A 95 9.74 -28.56 2.23
CA ASP A 95 9.89 -27.24 2.89
C ASP A 95 8.63 -26.83 3.69
N PRO A 96 8.73 -26.58 5.01
CA PRO A 96 7.53 -26.34 5.85
C PRO A 96 6.69 -25.14 5.38
N GLU A 97 7.32 -24.16 4.70
CA GLU A 97 6.61 -23.03 4.10
C GLU A 97 5.70 -23.47 2.94
N GLN A 98 6.18 -24.39 2.10
CA GLN A 98 5.42 -24.93 0.96
C GLN A 98 4.31 -25.86 1.44
N VAL A 99 4.58 -26.67 2.47
CA VAL A 99 3.57 -27.53 3.10
C VAL A 99 2.43 -26.67 3.65
N LEU A 100 2.76 -25.61 4.40
CA LEU A 100 1.75 -24.70 4.95
C LEU A 100 0.98 -23.95 3.85
N ALA A 101 1.64 -23.64 2.73
CA ALA A 101 1.00 -22.98 1.59
C ALA A 101 0.00 -23.87 0.85
N ALA A 102 0.30 -25.17 0.78
CA ALA A 102 -0.56 -26.17 0.17
C ALA A 102 -1.64 -26.72 1.13
N TYR A 103 -1.65 -26.28 2.40
CA TYR A 103 -2.56 -26.79 3.40
C TYR A 103 -4.02 -26.46 3.03
N GLU A 104 -4.87 -27.49 3.03
CA GLU A 104 -6.30 -27.34 2.72
C GLU A 104 -7.06 -26.79 3.93
N TRP A 105 -7.26 -25.48 3.94
CA TRP A 105 -7.92 -24.81 5.05
C TRP A 105 -9.44 -24.99 5.02
N ARG A 106 -9.98 -25.56 6.10
CA ARG A 106 -11.42 -25.63 6.35
C ARG A 106 -11.82 -24.60 7.40
N PHE A 107 -13.06 -24.11 7.31
CA PHE A 107 -13.57 -23.07 8.20
C PHE A 107 -14.88 -23.49 8.82
N HIS A 108 -15.07 -23.13 10.08
CA HIS A 108 -16.36 -23.27 10.72
C HIS A 108 -17.36 -22.32 10.05
N HIS A 109 -18.53 -22.83 9.64
CA HIS A 109 -19.51 -22.04 8.88
C HIS A 109 -20.04 -20.82 9.66
N GLU A 110 -20.21 -20.91 10.99
CA GLU A 110 -20.65 -19.77 11.81
C GLU A 110 -19.54 -18.81 12.25
N THR A 111 -18.42 -19.33 12.79
CA THR A 111 -17.37 -18.49 13.39
C THR A 111 -16.30 -18.06 12.39
N LEU A 112 -16.29 -18.69 11.20
CA LEU A 112 -15.28 -18.48 10.17
C LEU A 112 -13.83 -18.71 10.65
N ARG A 113 -13.65 -19.43 11.76
CA ARG A 113 -12.35 -19.83 12.28
C ARG A 113 -11.82 -21.07 11.59
N GLU A 114 -10.50 -21.14 11.44
CA GLU A 114 -9.81 -22.30 10.90
C GLU A 114 -10.13 -23.57 11.72
N LEU A 115 -10.50 -24.64 11.03
CA LEU A 115 -10.66 -25.97 11.59
C LEU A 115 -9.41 -26.80 11.29
N VAL A 116 -8.91 -27.49 12.31
CA VAL A 116 -7.72 -28.33 12.20
C VAL A 116 -8.10 -29.78 12.51
N ASP A 117 -7.87 -30.65 11.54
CA ASP A 117 -8.14 -32.08 11.70
C ASP A 117 -7.01 -32.80 12.41
N ASN A 118 -5.77 -32.42 12.09
CA ASN A 118 -4.56 -33.02 12.64
C ASN A 118 -3.65 -31.96 13.27
N PRO A 119 -3.81 -31.68 14.58
CA PRO A 119 -2.96 -30.74 15.29
C PRO A 119 -1.48 -31.17 15.37
N ASP A 120 -1.18 -32.46 15.27
CA ASP A 120 0.21 -32.96 15.34
C ASP A 120 1.00 -32.57 14.10
N GLU A 121 0.39 -32.61 12.93
CA GLU A 121 1.01 -32.14 11.67
C GLU A 121 1.38 -30.65 11.75
N LEU A 122 0.47 -29.81 12.29
CA LEU A 122 0.77 -28.39 12.50
C LEU A 122 1.88 -28.16 13.52
N ARG A 123 1.99 -29.01 14.56
CA ARG A 123 3.11 -28.94 15.52
C ARG A 123 4.43 -29.25 14.81
N GLU A 124 4.47 -30.28 13.97
CA GLU A 124 5.64 -30.62 13.17
C GLU A 124 6.05 -29.47 12.24
N ILE A 125 5.09 -28.87 11.52
CA ILE A 125 5.36 -27.70 10.66
C ILE A 125 5.94 -26.54 11.48
N ARG A 126 5.40 -26.26 12.67
CA ARG A 126 5.90 -25.19 13.56
C ARG A 126 7.34 -25.45 14.01
N ASP A 127 7.67 -26.68 14.33
CA ASP A 127 8.99 -27.07 14.81
C ASP A 127 10.01 -26.97 13.66
N ARG A 128 9.65 -27.40 12.46
CA ARG A 128 10.45 -27.22 11.24
C ARG A 128 10.63 -25.76 10.82
N LEU A 129 9.59 -24.91 10.99
CA LEU A 129 9.73 -23.46 10.84
C LEU A 129 10.72 -22.87 11.85
N THR A 130 10.77 -23.42 13.07
CA THR A 130 11.71 -22.99 14.12
C THR A 130 13.15 -23.37 13.77
N GLU A 131 13.36 -24.59 13.27
CA GLU A 131 14.67 -25.04 12.78
C GLU A 131 15.18 -24.12 11.67
N LYS A 132 14.33 -23.75 10.71
CA LYS A 132 14.67 -22.84 9.61
C LYS A 132 14.90 -21.39 10.07
N LEU A 133 14.21 -20.97 11.12
CA LEU A 133 14.35 -19.61 11.68
C LEU A 133 15.66 -19.43 12.46
N THR A 134 16.11 -20.46 13.17
CA THR A 134 17.32 -20.41 14.03
C THR A 134 18.56 -19.85 13.31
N PRO A 135 18.94 -20.31 12.10
CA PRO A 135 20.09 -19.76 11.39
C PRO A 135 19.81 -18.46 10.62
N ALA A 136 18.56 -17.99 10.53
CA ALA A 136 18.21 -16.83 9.70
C ALA A 136 18.61 -15.50 10.35
N THR A 137 19.46 -14.73 9.66
CA THR A 137 19.98 -13.43 10.15
C THR A 137 19.38 -12.23 9.43
N ASP A 138 18.86 -12.40 8.22
CA ASP A 138 18.32 -11.31 7.42
C ASP A 138 16.86 -10.97 7.80
N ASN A 139 16.51 -9.68 7.76
CA ASN A 139 15.17 -9.21 8.11
C ASN A 139 14.05 -9.83 7.26
N PRO A 140 14.16 -9.96 5.91
CA PRO A 140 13.10 -10.56 5.09
C PRO A 140 12.76 -11.99 5.49
N THR A 141 13.76 -12.86 5.66
CA THR A 141 13.55 -14.27 6.01
C THR A 141 12.99 -14.40 7.43
N ARG A 142 13.56 -13.67 8.40
CA ARG A 142 13.06 -13.67 9.78
C ARG A 142 11.61 -13.22 9.88
N ALA A 143 11.26 -12.11 9.20
CA ALA A 143 9.89 -11.62 9.15
C ALA A 143 8.92 -12.68 8.59
N ARG A 144 9.29 -13.34 7.48
CA ARG A 144 8.46 -14.37 6.85
C ARG A 144 8.25 -15.59 7.77
N LEU A 145 9.33 -16.15 8.31
CA LEU A 145 9.27 -17.36 9.13
C LEU A 145 8.57 -17.13 10.46
N LEU A 146 8.86 -16.03 11.16
CA LEU A 146 8.15 -15.65 12.39
C LEU A 146 6.66 -15.43 12.12
N SER A 147 6.32 -14.77 11.01
CA SER A 147 4.93 -14.53 10.61
C SER A 147 4.16 -15.83 10.38
N LEU A 148 4.75 -16.81 9.67
CA LEU A 148 4.14 -18.12 9.45
C LEU A 148 4.04 -18.93 10.75
N ARG A 149 5.08 -18.91 11.59
CA ARG A 149 5.07 -19.61 12.88
C ARG A 149 4.02 -19.03 13.84
N ALA A 150 3.78 -17.72 13.78
CA ALA A 150 2.70 -17.07 14.52
C ALA A 150 1.31 -17.57 14.07
N VAL A 151 1.09 -17.74 12.77
CA VAL A 151 -0.17 -18.31 12.24
C VAL A 151 -0.40 -19.72 12.79
N VAL A 152 0.61 -20.59 12.68
CA VAL A 152 0.51 -21.98 13.18
C VAL A 152 0.29 -22.01 14.69
N SER A 153 1.02 -21.18 15.45
CA SER A 153 0.88 -21.11 16.92
C SER A 153 -0.49 -20.59 17.34
N ARG A 154 -1.06 -19.60 16.63
CA ARG A 154 -2.42 -19.09 16.86
C ARG A 154 -3.45 -20.21 16.71
N ILE A 155 -3.36 -20.94 15.60
CA ILE A 155 -4.29 -22.01 15.25
C ILE A 155 -4.20 -23.18 16.24
N LEU A 156 -3.01 -23.49 16.74
CA LEU A 156 -2.79 -24.46 17.82
C LEU A 156 -3.23 -23.97 19.22
N GLY A 157 -3.72 -22.73 19.33
CA GLY A 157 -4.18 -22.12 20.58
C GLY A 157 -3.07 -21.53 21.47
N ASP A 158 -1.80 -21.55 21.03
CA ASP A 158 -0.67 -20.95 21.77
C ASP A 158 -0.56 -19.46 21.44
N LEU A 159 -1.55 -18.69 21.92
CA LEU A 159 -1.70 -17.27 21.60
C LEU A 159 -0.56 -16.40 22.14
N THR A 160 0.10 -16.83 23.22
CA THR A 160 1.24 -16.10 23.81
C THR A 160 2.46 -16.18 22.90
N LYS A 161 2.82 -17.38 22.42
CA LYS A 161 3.91 -17.53 21.44
C LYS A 161 3.56 -16.86 20.13
N ALA A 162 2.33 -17.03 19.65
CA ALA A 162 1.86 -16.39 18.42
C ALA A 162 1.99 -14.86 18.49
N LEU A 163 1.69 -14.25 19.64
CA LEU A 163 1.81 -12.80 19.82
C LEU A 163 3.26 -12.34 19.79
N SER A 164 4.14 -13.06 20.48
CA SER A 164 5.58 -12.75 20.49
C SER A 164 6.16 -12.83 19.09
N ASP A 165 5.87 -13.92 18.38
CA ASP A 165 6.33 -14.12 17.00
C ASP A 165 5.75 -13.08 16.04
N GLY A 166 4.45 -12.77 16.15
CA GLY A 166 3.80 -11.78 15.31
C GLY A 166 4.38 -10.37 15.49
N LYS A 167 4.68 -9.97 16.74
CA LYS A 167 5.34 -8.67 17.04
C LYS A 167 6.75 -8.62 16.46
N MET A 168 7.55 -9.66 16.67
CA MET A 168 8.90 -9.71 16.10
C MET A 168 8.88 -9.75 14.57
N ALA A 169 7.93 -10.46 13.97
CA ALA A 169 7.74 -10.50 12.53
C ALA A 169 7.46 -9.11 11.96
N LEU A 170 6.60 -8.33 12.63
CA LEU A 170 6.29 -6.96 12.22
C LEU A 170 7.52 -6.06 12.29
N VAL A 171 8.30 -6.11 13.38
CA VAL A 171 9.55 -5.33 13.51
C VAL A 171 10.52 -5.63 12.37
N HIS A 172 10.74 -6.91 12.07
CA HIS A 172 11.60 -7.31 10.96
C HIS A 172 11.03 -6.88 9.59
N ALA A 173 9.71 -6.95 9.41
CA ALA A 173 9.05 -6.51 8.18
C ALA A 173 9.18 -5.00 7.96
N GLU A 174 9.00 -4.20 9.01
CA GLU A 174 9.18 -2.75 8.98
C GLU A 174 10.62 -2.37 8.67
N ALA A 175 11.59 -3.12 9.20
CA ALA A 175 13.01 -2.95 8.88
C ALA A 175 13.33 -3.24 7.40
N THR A 176 12.55 -4.07 6.70
CA THR A 176 12.70 -4.21 5.23
C THR A 176 12.02 -3.07 4.49
N GLY A 177 11.11 -2.33 5.13
CA GLY A 177 10.22 -1.30 4.60
C GLY A 177 9.32 -1.74 3.44
N GLU A 178 9.28 -3.03 3.08
CA GLU A 178 8.48 -3.52 1.94
C GLU A 178 7.00 -3.53 2.33
N LEU A 179 6.19 -2.71 1.67
CA LEU A 179 4.78 -2.52 2.01
C LEU A 179 4.00 -3.84 2.11
N ARG A 180 4.15 -4.73 1.12
CA ARG A 180 3.49 -6.05 1.10
C ARG A 180 3.83 -6.89 2.34
N ARG A 181 5.10 -6.91 2.74
CA ARG A 181 5.55 -7.71 3.89
C ARG A 181 5.05 -7.13 5.20
N ILE A 182 5.07 -5.80 5.33
CA ILE A 182 4.52 -5.09 6.48
C ILE A 182 3.03 -5.36 6.61
N ALA A 183 2.26 -5.21 5.52
CA ALA A 183 0.83 -5.46 5.52
C ALA A 183 0.47 -6.90 5.94
N LEU A 184 1.17 -7.91 5.40
CA LEU A 184 0.98 -9.31 5.78
C LEU A 184 1.32 -9.56 7.26
N ALA A 185 2.42 -8.99 7.75
CA ALA A 185 2.82 -9.12 9.16
C ALA A 185 1.80 -8.47 10.09
N LYS A 186 1.30 -7.27 9.75
CA LYS A 186 0.24 -6.57 10.50
C LYS A 186 -1.05 -7.39 10.55
N ALA A 187 -1.53 -7.87 9.40
CA ALA A 187 -2.76 -8.66 9.33
C ALA A 187 -2.69 -9.96 10.12
N ARG A 188 -1.56 -10.66 10.07
CA ARG A 188 -1.36 -11.90 10.85
C ARG A 188 -1.25 -11.64 12.35
N LEU A 189 -0.56 -10.57 12.76
CA LEU A 189 -0.54 -10.14 14.16
C LEU A 189 -1.95 -9.73 14.64
N ALA A 190 -2.71 -9.04 13.79
CA ALA A 190 -4.09 -8.66 14.06
C ALA A 190 -4.98 -9.88 14.31
N HIS A 191 -4.83 -10.97 13.55
CA HIS A 191 -5.53 -12.22 13.84
C HIS A 191 -5.19 -12.83 15.21
N VAL A 192 -3.93 -12.74 15.63
CA VAL A 192 -3.54 -13.19 16.98
C VAL A 192 -4.26 -12.36 18.04
N LEU A 193 -4.29 -11.03 17.88
CA LEU A 193 -4.97 -10.12 18.79
C LEU A 193 -6.49 -10.34 18.80
N GLN A 194 -7.10 -10.54 17.63
CA GLN A 194 -8.50 -10.92 17.48
C GLN A 194 -8.84 -12.17 18.29
N TRP A 195 -8.04 -13.24 18.18
CA TRP A 195 -8.27 -14.50 18.91
C TRP A 195 -8.04 -14.36 20.42
N ARG A 196 -7.22 -13.40 20.85
CA ARG A 196 -7.03 -13.03 22.26
C ARG A 196 -8.16 -12.15 22.81
N GLY A 197 -9.03 -11.60 21.95
CA GLY A 197 -10.08 -10.65 22.31
C GLY A 197 -9.58 -9.19 22.40
N ASP A 198 -8.35 -8.91 21.99
CA ASP A 198 -7.75 -7.57 21.95
C ASP A 198 -8.22 -6.80 20.69
N PHE A 199 -9.53 -6.69 20.52
CA PHE A 199 -10.17 -6.26 19.27
C PHE A 199 -9.81 -4.84 18.82
N THR A 200 -9.66 -3.90 19.75
CA THR A 200 -9.32 -2.51 19.42
C THR A 200 -7.98 -2.43 18.68
N GLU A 201 -6.98 -3.19 19.14
CA GLU A 201 -5.66 -3.20 18.51
C GLU A 201 -5.66 -4.04 17.22
N ALA A 202 -6.41 -5.14 17.20
CA ALA A 202 -6.60 -5.95 15.99
C ALA A 202 -7.19 -5.12 14.84
N ASP A 203 -8.27 -4.37 15.11
CA ASP A 203 -8.95 -3.55 14.11
C ASP A 203 -8.04 -2.44 13.56
N LYS A 204 -7.22 -1.80 14.42
CA LYS A 204 -6.21 -0.82 14.00
C LYS A 204 -5.21 -1.44 13.03
N LEU A 205 -4.65 -2.59 13.38
CA LEU A 205 -3.68 -3.27 12.52
C LEU A 205 -4.29 -3.75 11.20
N PHE A 206 -5.54 -4.22 11.18
CA PHE A 206 -6.24 -4.55 9.93
C PHE A 206 -6.45 -3.31 9.06
N ALA A 207 -6.88 -2.20 9.65
CA ALA A 207 -7.03 -0.92 8.98
C ALA A 207 -5.70 -0.43 8.36
N GLU A 208 -4.61 -0.46 9.14
CA GLU A 208 -3.28 -0.07 8.68
C GLU A 208 -2.67 -1.02 7.63
N ALA A 209 -3.04 -2.30 7.66
CA ALA A 209 -2.58 -3.27 6.67
C ALA A 209 -3.22 -3.06 5.29
N ASN A 210 -4.40 -2.45 5.22
CA ASN A 210 -5.16 -2.30 3.99
C ASN A 210 -4.77 -1.02 3.21
N SER A 211 -3.59 -1.02 2.60
CA SER A 211 -3.15 0.07 1.70
C SER A 211 -3.73 -0.09 0.29
N SER A 212 -4.07 1.05 -0.33
CA SER A 212 -4.49 1.12 -1.74
C SER A 212 -3.36 0.82 -2.73
N GLU A 213 -2.09 0.88 -2.30
CA GLU A 213 -0.93 0.50 -3.13
C GLU A 213 -0.70 -1.02 -3.17
N LEU A 214 -1.48 -1.81 -2.42
CA LEU A 214 -1.39 -3.27 -2.48
C LEU A 214 -2.16 -3.86 -3.68
N PRO A 215 -1.77 -5.04 -4.18
CA PRO A 215 -2.53 -5.75 -5.21
C PRO A 215 -3.95 -6.08 -4.73
N ASP A 216 -4.93 -6.05 -5.63
CA ASP A 216 -6.35 -6.27 -5.30
C ASP A 216 -6.60 -7.61 -4.60
N ARG A 217 -5.94 -8.68 -5.02
CA ARG A 217 -6.01 -10.00 -4.33
C ARG A 217 -5.63 -9.90 -2.86
N LEU A 218 -4.58 -9.15 -2.54
CA LEU A 218 -4.12 -8.98 -1.16
C LEU A 218 -5.05 -8.06 -0.38
N ARG A 219 -5.55 -6.99 -1.01
CA ARG A 219 -6.57 -6.10 -0.41
C ARG A 219 -7.86 -6.86 -0.11
N ALA A 220 -8.30 -7.75 -0.99
CA ALA A 220 -9.44 -8.62 -0.75
C ALA A 220 -9.23 -9.50 0.49
N THR A 221 -8.03 -10.07 0.66
CA THR A 221 -7.65 -10.80 1.88
C THR A 221 -7.67 -9.90 3.12
N MET A 222 -7.17 -8.66 3.05
CA MET A 222 -7.24 -7.72 4.18
C MET A 222 -8.68 -7.43 4.59
N HIS A 223 -9.57 -7.24 3.60
CA HIS A 223 -10.99 -7.04 3.83
C HIS A 223 -11.66 -8.29 4.45
N GLU A 224 -11.38 -9.49 3.94
CA GLU A 224 -11.88 -10.73 4.52
C GLU A 224 -11.47 -10.90 5.99
N HIS A 225 -10.20 -10.62 6.31
CA HIS A 225 -9.66 -10.71 7.66
C HIS A 225 -10.31 -9.70 8.62
N ALA A 226 -10.46 -8.45 8.19
CA ALA A 226 -11.18 -7.41 8.94
C ALA A 226 -12.67 -7.78 9.15
N GLY A 227 -13.31 -8.35 8.12
CA GLY A 227 -14.68 -8.83 8.17
C GLY A 227 -14.90 -9.89 9.25
N ARG A 228 -13.98 -10.86 9.39
CA ARG A 228 -14.01 -11.85 10.47
C ARG A 228 -13.87 -11.22 11.85
N SER A 229 -12.98 -10.23 12.00
CA SER A 229 -12.84 -9.49 13.26
C SER A 229 -14.15 -8.78 13.63
N CYS A 230 -14.81 -8.16 12.66
CA CYS A 230 -16.10 -7.50 12.88
C CYS A 230 -17.20 -8.50 13.23
N LEU A 231 -17.22 -9.68 12.58
CA LEU A 231 -18.16 -10.76 12.88
C LEU A 231 -18.03 -11.23 14.34
N ASP A 232 -16.80 -11.52 14.80
CA ASP A 232 -16.51 -11.93 16.18
C ASP A 232 -16.98 -10.89 17.22
N GLN A 233 -17.04 -9.61 16.83
CA GLN A 233 -17.45 -8.49 17.68
C GLN A 233 -18.95 -8.15 17.59
N GLY A 234 -19.72 -8.87 16.78
CA GLY A 234 -21.15 -8.57 16.55
C GLY A 234 -21.41 -7.32 15.70
N ARG A 235 -20.40 -6.84 14.96
CA ARG A 235 -20.47 -5.66 14.10
C ARG A 235 -20.82 -6.06 12.67
N TYR A 236 -22.02 -6.62 12.50
CA TYR A 236 -22.40 -7.36 11.30
C TYR A 236 -22.50 -6.52 10.03
N MET A 237 -23.01 -5.28 10.09
CA MET A 237 -23.00 -4.38 8.93
C MET A 237 -21.57 -4.06 8.46
N GLU A 238 -20.65 -3.84 9.40
CA GLU A 238 -19.24 -3.59 9.07
C GLU A 238 -18.60 -4.86 8.47
N ALA A 239 -18.89 -6.04 9.03
CA ALA A 239 -18.46 -7.33 8.49
C ALA A 239 -18.97 -7.56 7.06
N PHE A 240 -20.25 -7.30 6.81
CA PHE A 240 -20.89 -7.43 5.50
C PHE A 240 -20.19 -6.55 4.46
N ASN A 241 -20.00 -5.26 4.75
CA ASN A 241 -19.31 -4.33 3.86
C ASN A 241 -17.87 -4.79 3.54
N HIS A 242 -17.17 -5.36 4.52
CA HIS A 242 -15.84 -5.90 4.31
C HIS A 242 -15.87 -7.11 3.35
N PHE A 243 -16.78 -8.07 3.55
CA PHE A 243 -16.87 -9.24 2.66
C PHE A 243 -17.34 -8.89 1.26
N GLU A 244 -18.31 -7.98 1.10
CA GLU A 244 -18.69 -7.45 -0.22
C GLU A 244 -17.50 -6.81 -0.92
N LYS A 245 -16.73 -5.97 -0.20
CA LYS A 245 -15.55 -5.35 -0.78
C LYS A 245 -14.49 -6.37 -1.20
N ALA A 246 -14.35 -7.47 -0.45
CA ALA A 246 -13.48 -8.57 -0.83
C ALA A 246 -13.95 -9.27 -2.11
N LEU A 247 -15.27 -9.47 -2.31
CA LEU A 247 -15.83 -10.01 -3.56
C LEU A 247 -15.58 -9.09 -4.74
N GLU A 248 -15.85 -7.78 -4.59
CA GLU A 248 -15.61 -6.79 -5.64
C GLU A 248 -14.15 -6.81 -6.13
N LEU A 249 -13.20 -6.94 -5.20
CA LEU A 249 -11.77 -6.97 -5.51
C LEU A 249 -11.30 -8.31 -6.09
N ARG A 250 -11.95 -9.43 -5.79
CA ARG A 250 -11.58 -10.78 -6.31
C ARG A 250 -11.96 -10.99 -7.77
N LYS A 251 -12.92 -10.23 -8.30
CA LYS A 251 -13.50 -10.44 -9.64
C LYS A 251 -13.87 -11.94 -9.82
N VAL A 252 -13.78 -12.51 -11.03
CA VAL A 252 -14.09 -13.93 -11.33
C VAL A 252 -12.84 -14.84 -11.27
N GLU A 253 -11.74 -14.35 -10.69
CA GLU A 253 -10.41 -14.96 -10.88
C GLU A 253 -10.08 -16.11 -9.91
N ASP A 254 -10.80 -16.23 -8.79
CA ASP A 254 -10.51 -17.25 -7.77
C ASP A 254 -11.81 -17.87 -7.20
N PRO A 255 -12.37 -18.90 -7.86
CA PRO A 255 -13.65 -19.51 -7.46
C PRO A 255 -13.66 -20.04 -6.03
N GLU A 256 -12.56 -20.66 -5.56
CA GLU A 256 -12.45 -21.19 -4.20
C GLU A 256 -12.55 -20.05 -3.17
N LEU A 257 -11.82 -18.96 -3.39
CA LEU A 257 -11.87 -17.79 -2.52
C LEU A 257 -13.20 -17.04 -2.61
N ILE A 258 -13.85 -17.00 -3.77
CA ILE A 258 -15.20 -16.43 -3.94
C ILE A 258 -16.19 -17.20 -3.09
N THR A 259 -16.25 -18.53 -3.24
CA THR A 259 -17.14 -19.40 -2.44
C THR A 259 -16.89 -19.24 -0.95
N ARG A 260 -15.64 -19.08 -0.53
CA ARG A 260 -15.30 -18.82 0.87
C ARG A 260 -15.84 -17.47 1.37
N THR A 261 -15.78 -16.41 0.56
CA THR A 261 -16.36 -15.12 0.94
C THR A 261 -17.89 -15.15 0.94
N GLU A 262 -18.51 -15.87 0.00
CA GLU A 262 -19.96 -16.07 -0.03
C GLU A 262 -20.44 -16.78 1.23
N MET A 263 -19.76 -17.85 1.66
CA MET A 263 -20.03 -18.51 2.94
C MET A 263 -19.90 -17.54 4.13
N ALA A 264 -18.96 -16.59 4.08
CA ALA A 264 -18.82 -15.57 5.11
C ALA A 264 -20.01 -14.58 5.13
N LEU A 265 -20.52 -14.20 3.96
CA LEU A 265 -21.72 -13.37 3.83
C LEU A 265 -22.97 -14.10 4.33
N ASP A 266 -23.09 -15.41 4.07
CA ASP A 266 -24.16 -16.24 4.60
C ASP A 266 -24.11 -16.30 6.14
N ALA A 267 -22.90 -16.50 6.71
CA ALA A 267 -22.70 -16.49 8.15
C ALA A 267 -23.11 -15.15 8.79
N VAL A 268 -22.72 -14.04 8.17
CA VAL A 268 -23.15 -12.69 8.60
C VAL A 268 -24.66 -12.54 8.51
N SER A 269 -25.28 -12.98 7.42
CA SER A 269 -26.73 -12.89 7.20
C SER A 269 -27.51 -13.68 8.25
N MET A 270 -27.05 -14.88 8.59
CA MET A 270 -27.60 -15.68 9.70
C MET A 270 -27.49 -14.93 11.02
N LYS A 271 -26.33 -14.34 11.34
CA LYS A 271 -26.14 -13.58 12.58
C LYS A 271 -26.97 -12.31 12.66
N ILE A 272 -27.21 -11.64 11.54
CA ILE A 272 -28.12 -10.49 11.45
C ILE A 272 -29.57 -10.91 11.73
N ALA A 273 -30.00 -12.05 11.19
CA ALA A 273 -31.34 -12.58 11.45
C ALA A 273 -31.55 -12.96 12.92
N GLU A 274 -30.50 -13.51 13.57
CA GLU A 274 -30.54 -13.90 14.99
C GLU A 274 -30.47 -12.70 15.95
N ASN A 275 -29.57 -11.75 15.70
CA ASN A 275 -29.13 -10.76 16.69
C ASN A 275 -29.41 -9.30 16.29
N GLY A 276 -30.00 -9.08 15.10
CA GLY A 276 -30.12 -7.76 14.49
C GLY A 276 -28.82 -7.30 13.82
N MET A 277 -28.86 -6.13 13.17
CA MET A 277 -27.76 -5.65 12.31
C MET A 277 -26.47 -5.23 13.04
N GLY A 278 -26.51 -5.05 14.37
CA GLY A 278 -25.41 -4.46 15.14
C GLY A 278 -25.28 -2.94 14.96
N PRO A 279 -24.19 -2.33 15.43
CA PRO A 279 -23.96 -0.88 15.32
C PRO A 279 -23.62 -0.47 13.89
N TYR A 280 -23.82 0.81 13.58
CA TYR A 280 -23.41 1.38 12.29
C TYR A 280 -21.91 1.17 12.03
N PRO A 281 -21.51 0.89 10.77
CA PRO A 281 -20.11 0.73 10.41
C PRO A 281 -19.28 1.96 10.78
N ARG A 282 -18.11 1.70 11.37
CA ARG A 282 -17.15 2.77 11.69
C ARG A 282 -16.37 3.18 10.45
N SER A 283 -15.98 4.45 10.40
CA SER A 283 -15.04 4.98 9.43
C SER A 283 -13.59 4.59 9.77
N MET A 284 -12.71 4.66 8.77
CA MET A 284 -11.27 4.42 8.95
C MET A 284 -10.67 5.32 10.05
N ASP A 285 -11.07 6.60 10.07
CA ASP A 285 -10.61 7.58 11.07
C ASP A 285 -10.99 7.16 12.50
N GLU A 286 -12.20 6.64 12.69
CA GLU A 286 -12.69 6.17 14.00
C GLU A 286 -11.93 4.92 14.47
N ILE A 287 -11.65 3.98 13.55
CA ILE A 287 -10.89 2.76 13.85
C ILE A 287 -9.46 3.13 14.27
N LEU A 288 -8.81 3.98 13.48
CA LEU A 288 -7.45 4.44 13.72
C LEU A 288 -7.36 5.46 14.87
N GLN A 289 -8.50 5.91 15.40
CA GLN A 289 -8.59 6.94 16.43
C GLN A 289 -7.83 8.22 16.03
N VAL A 290 -7.93 8.58 14.74
CA VAL A 290 -7.30 9.78 14.20
C VAL A 290 -8.03 10.99 14.75
N SER A 291 -7.36 11.74 15.63
CA SER A 291 -7.85 13.05 16.04
C SER A 291 -7.98 13.92 14.79
N LYS A 292 -9.18 14.46 14.54
CA LYS A 292 -9.41 15.40 13.45
C LYS A 292 -8.99 16.77 13.93
N PRO A 293 -7.90 17.34 13.39
CA PRO A 293 -7.47 18.64 13.85
C PRO A 293 -8.49 19.71 13.45
N PRO A 294 -8.47 20.88 14.11
CA PRO A 294 -9.30 22.01 13.72
C PRO A 294 -9.09 22.37 12.24
N VAL A 295 -10.15 22.69 11.51
CA VAL A 295 -10.08 23.04 10.08
C VAL A 295 -10.08 24.56 9.90
N PRO A 296 -9.31 25.09 8.93
CA PRO A 296 -9.35 26.50 8.58
C PRO A 296 -10.77 26.98 8.28
N ARG A 297 -11.16 28.11 8.87
CA ARG A 297 -12.45 28.76 8.61
C ARG A 297 -12.24 30.25 8.47
N PHE A 298 -12.64 30.79 7.31
CA PHE A 298 -12.62 32.22 7.07
C PHE A 298 -13.86 32.87 7.66
N ASP A 299 -13.67 34.00 8.35
CA ASP A 299 -14.74 34.85 8.85
C ASP A 299 -14.81 36.13 8.02
N GLU A 300 -15.91 36.30 7.29
CA GLU A 300 -16.13 37.42 6.38
C GLU A 300 -16.29 38.76 7.11
N ARG A 301 -16.71 38.78 8.38
CA ARG A 301 -16.94 40.03 9.13
C ARG A 301 -15.64 40.65 9.58
N VAL A 302 -14.68 39.83 9.99
CA VAL A 302 -13.34 40.28 10.41
C VAL A 302 -12.29 40.15 9.30
N GLN A 303 -12.63 39.54 8.17
CA GLN A 303 -11.72 39.28 7.04
C GLN A 303 -10.45 38.55 7.46
N CYS A 304 -10.60 37.58 8.36
CA CYS A 304 -9.50 36.80 8.91
C CYS A 304 -9.87 35.31 8.96
N TRP A 305 -8.85 34.47 8.90
CA TRP A 305 -8.92 33.05 9.17
C TRP A 305 -8.81 32.75 10.66
N GLY A 306 -9.60 31.78 11.10
CA GLY A 306 -9.45 31.06 12.36
C GLY A 306 -9.56 29.55 12.10
N PHE A 307 -9.81 28.78 13.15
CA PHE A 307 -10.02 27.34 13.03
C PHE A 307 -11.26 26.88 13.80
N ALA A 308 -11.96 25.90 13.23
CA ALA A 308 -13.17 25.32 13.81
C ALA A 308 -13.01 23.81 14.00
N GLY A 309 -13.65 23.27 15.03
CA GLY A 309 -13.71 21.83 15.27
C GLY A 309 -14.64 21.12 14.29
N THR A 310 -14.71 19.80 14.39
CA THR A 310 -15.59 18.96 13.55
C THR A 310 -17.08 19.25 13.78
N ASP A 311 -17.44 19.80 14.93
CA ASP A 311 -18.80 20.27 15.27
C ASP A 311 -19.12 21.67 14.72
N GLY A 312 -18.16 22.28 14.01
CA GLY A 312 -18.28 23.62 13.46
C GLY A 312 -18.11 24.75 14.48
N ARG A 313 -17.83 24.44 15.75
CA ARG A 313 -17.55 25.46 16.77
C ARG A 313 -16.14 26.00 16.59
N THR A 314 -15.97 27.30 16.80
CA THR A 314 -14.67 27.95 16.73
C THR A 314 -13.77 27.43 17.85
N VAL A 315 -12.60 26.89 17.48
CA VAL A 315 -11.55 26.45 18.39
C VAL A 315 -10.50 27.55 18.54
N ILE A 316 -10.10 28.16 17.42
CA ILE A 316 -9.16 29.27 17.38
C ILE A 316 -9.85 30.45 16.72
N SER A 317 -10.01 31.55 17.45
CA SER A 317 -10.70 32.74 16.95
C SER A 317 -10.02 33.31 15.70
N PRO A 318 -10.80 33.81 14.73
CA PRO A 318 -10.26 34.44 13.53
C PRO A 318 -9.34 35.63 13.86
N ALA A 319 -8.08 35.52 13.46
CA ALA A 319 -7.06 36.54 13.72
C ALA A 319 -5.89 36.53 12.71
N PHE A 320 -5.97 35.68 11.69
CA PHE A 320 -4.88 35.43 10.74
C PHE A 320 -5.26 35.89 9.34
N ALA A 321 -4.33 36.52 8.63
CA ALA A 321 -4.51 36.85 7.23
C ALA A 321 -4.43 35.61 6.33
N ASP A 322 -3.66 34.60 6.75
CA ASP A 322 -3.48 33.36 6.00
C ASP A 322 -3.15 32.18 6.94
N VAL A 323 -3.53 30.97 6.57
CA VAL A 323 -3.33 29.74 7.37
C VAL A 323 -3.13 28.51 6.49
N GLN A 324 -2.30 27.58 6.95
CA GLN A 324 -2.25 26.21 6.42
C GLN A 324 -3.08 25.26 7.28
N PRO A 325 -3.63 24.17 6.72
CA PRO A 325 -4.25 23.11 7.51
C PRO A 325 -3.26 22.49 8.50
N PHE A 326 -3.76 22.05 9.66
CA PHE A 326 -2.97 21.29 10.61
C PHE A 326 -2.43 19.99 9.99
N ARG A 327 -1.13 19.77 10.14
CA ARG A 327 -0.42 18.53 9.81
C ARG A 327 0.51 18.18 10.95
N ASP A 328 0.54 16.90 11.33
CA ASP A 328 1.22 16.42 12.53
C ASP A 328 0.89 17.27 13.78
N GLY A 329 -0.33 17.76 13.94
CA GLY A 329 -0.73 18.56 15.11
C GLY A 329 -0.13 19.97 15.20
N ALA A 330 0.40 20.52 14.10
CA ALA A 330 0.82 21.91 14.01
C ALA A 330 0.34 22.56 12.70
N ALA A 331 0.12 23.89 12.73
CA ALA A 331 -0.29 24.67 11.57
C ALA A 331 0.52 25.96 11.46
N TRP A 332 0.85 26.33 10.23
CA TRP A 332 1.44 27.63 9.93
C TRP A 332 0.34 28.67 9.77
N VAL A 333 0.51 29.82 10.42
CA VAL A 333 -0.43 30.94 10.35
C VAL A 333 0.33 32.24 10.15
N ARG A 334 -0.29 33.21 9.47
CA ARG A 334 0.30 34.53 9.22
C ARG A 334 -0.63 35.61 9.70
N ARG A 335 -0.12 36.54 10.52
CA ARG A 335 -0.89 37.68 11.03
C ARG A 335 -0.97 38.80 9.99
N PRO A 336 -2.03 39.62 9.98
CA PRO A 336 -2.14 40.75 9.06
C PRO A 336 -0.98 41.75 9.12
N GLU A 337 -0.41 41.95 10.31
CA GLU A 337 0.68 42.90 10.56
C GLU A 337 2.09 42.36 10.24
N MET A 338 2.23 41.09 9.83
CA MET A 338 3.52 40.46 9.56
C MET A 338 3.54 39.72 8.22
N GLU A 339 4.71 39.75 7.57
CA GLU A 339 4.96 38.96 6.36
C GLU A 339 5.46 37.55 6.68
N THR A 340 5.89 37.31 7.93
CA THR A 340 6.46 36.04 8.39
C THR A 340 5.40 35.10 8.98
N TRP A 341 5.63 33.81 8.81
CA TRP A 341 4.78 32.75 9.35
C TRP A 341 5.10 32.44 10.82
N GLU A 342 4.05 32.17 11.60
CA GLU A 342 4.08 31.63 12.96
C GLU A 342 3.62 30.17 12.94
N LEU A 343 4.13 29.34 13.85
CA LEU A 343 3.64 27.99 14.05
C LEU A 343 2.77 27.92 15.30
N ILE A 344 1.60 27.30 15.21
CA ILE A 344 0.70 27.05 16.34
C ILE A 344 0.37 25.57 16.48
N ASP A 345 0.01 25.15 17.69
CA ASP A 345 -0.61 23.85 17.97
C ASP A 345 -2.14 23.88 17.80
N GLU A 346 -2.80 22.73 17.95
CA GLU A 346 -4.25 22.58 17.79
C GLU A 346 -5.08 23.39 18.80
N ALA A 347 -4.47 23.82 19.92
CA ALA A 347 -5.10 24.69 20.91
C ALA A 347 -4.89 26.18 20.58
N GLY A 348 -4.14 26.52 19.53
CA GLY A 348 -3.77 27.87 19.16
C GLY A 348 -2.57 28.42 19.96
N THR A 349 -1.89 27.57 20.73
CA THR A 349 -0.65 27.95 21.41
C THR A 349 0.45 28.13 20.38
N ARG A 350 1.15 29.27 20.46
CA ARG A 350 2.28 29.55 19.57
C ARG A 350 3.47 28.66 19.95
N LEU A 351 3.92 27.86 18.97
CA LEU A 351 5.10 27.01 19.04
C LEU A 351 6.34 27.74 18.49
N ILE A 352 6.19 28.48 17.39
CA ILE A 352 7.24 29.29 16.77
C ILE A 352 6.70 30.69 16.51
N ASP A 353 7.44 31.70 16.99
CA ASP A 353 7.10 33.11 16.82
C ASP A 353 7.54 33.65 15.46
N GLY A 354 6.77 34.58 14.89
CA GLY A 354 7.02 35.19 13.57
C GLY A 354 8.38 35.90 13.48
N ARG A 355 8.94 36.34 14.61
CA ARG A 355 10.31 36.88 14.71
C ARG A 355 11.39 35.90 14.26
N ALA A 356 11.08 34.61 14.11
CA ALA A 356 11.97 33.62 13.52
C ALA A 356 12.32 33.95 12.05
N GLY A 357 11.51 34.75 11.37
CA GLY A 357 11.83 35.33 10.06
C GLY A 357 11.56 34.40 8.87
N TRP A 358 10.66 33.43 9.01
CA TRP A 358 10.31 32.50 7.92
C TRP A 358 9.27 33.11 6.99
N LEU A 359 9.65 33.30 5.72
CA LEU A 359 8.77 33.82 4.67
C LEU A 359 8.10 32.69 3.87
N GLY A 360 8.80 31.56 3.71
CA GLY A 360 8.30 30.37 3.05
C GLY A 360 8.21 29.21 4.02
N VAL A 361 7.08 28.48 4.02
CA VAL A 361 6.85 27.35 4.91
C VAL A 361 6.12 26.22 4.19
N GLY A 362 6.59 25.00 4.40
CA GLY A 362 5.89 23.77 4.07
C GLY A 362 5.22 23.18 5.30
N SER A 363 4.10 22.47 5.09
CA SER A 363 3.41 21.79 6.18
C SER A 363 4.31 20.71 6.82
N PHE A 364 4.06 20.42 8.10
CA PHE A 364 4.75 19.33 8.77
C PHE A 364 4.44 17.98 8.12
N SER A 365 5.47 17.14 8.03
CA SER A 365 5.40 15.77 7.51
C SER A 365 6.50 14.94 8.16
N ASP A 366 6.15 13.75 8.65
CA ASP A 366 7.03 12.90 9.46
C ASP A 366 7.73 13.67 10.61
N GLY A 367 7.04 14.64 11.21
CA GLY A 367 7.55 15.45 12.32
C GLY A 367 8.56 16.53 11.95
N LEU A 368 8.82 16.80 10.66
CA LEU A 368 9.66 17.90 10.18
C LEU A 368 8.88 18.82 9.22
N ALA A 369 9.28 20.09 9.14
CA ALA A 369 8.76 21.05 8.16
C ALA A 369 9.91 21.74 7.42
N TRP A 370 9.71 21.98 6.13
CA TRP A 370 10.60 22.81 5.34
C TRP A 370 10.29 24.29 5.54
N VAL A 371 11.30 25.12 5.77
CA VAL A 371 11.16 26.56 5.94
C VAL A 371 12.23 27.32 5.15
N SER A 372 11.91 28.54 4.75
CA SER A 372 12.77 29.42 3.97
C SER A 372 12.67 30.85 4.49
N ARG A 373 13.81 31.51 4.70
CA ARG A 373 13.86 32.95 5.00
C ARG A 373 13.66 33.82 3.77
N ASP A 374 13.93 33.28 2.58
CA ASP A 374 13.85 34.00 1.31
C ASP A 374 12.50 33.77 0.60
N GLY A 375 11.66 32.88 1.12
CA GLY A 375 10.33 32.55 0.61
C GLY A 375 10.30 31.56 -0.54
N ALA A 376 11.34 31.54 -1.39
CA ALA A 376 11.34 30.77 -2.65
C ALA A 376 12.61 29.93 -2.89
N GLY A 377 13.44 29.70 -1.87
CA GLY A 377 14.68 28.93 -1.98
C GLY A 377 15.43 28.85 -0.65
N ASN A 378 16.61 28.25 -0.63
CA ASN A 378 17.39 28.02 0.60
C ASN A 378 16.57 27.33 1.71
N TRP A 379 15.77 26.34 1.31
CA TRP A 379 14.93 25.57 2.20
C TRP A 379 15.77 24.76 3.19
N VAL A 380 15.43 24.87 4.48
CA VAL A 380 16.01 24.10 5.58
C VAL A 380 14.90 23.36 6.32
N ALA A 381 15.21 22.25 6.99
CA ALA A 381 14.21 21.50 7.76
C ALA A 381 14.30 21.81 9.24
N ILE A 382 13.15 22.04 9.87
CA ILE A 382 13.02 22.27 11.31
C ILE A 382 12.10 21.24 11.97
N ASP A 383 12.26 21.05 13.28
CA ASP A 383 11.27 20.37 14.12
C ASP A 383 10.22 21.34 14.68
N LYS A 384 9.24 20.80 15.43
CA LYS A 384 8.16 21.59 16.05
C LYS A 384 8.64 22.56 17.13
N GLN A 385 9.86 22.37 17.65
CA GLN A 385 10.49 23.29 18.61
C GLN A 385 11.26 24.41 17.89
N GLY A 386 11.22 24.45 16.55
CA GLY A 386 11.95 25.42 15.74
C GLY A 386 13.45 25.13 15.63
N ARG A 387 13.92 23.95 16.07
CA ARG A 387 15.33 23.58 15.93
C ARG A 387 15.58 23.16 14.49
N VAL A 388 16.64 23.71 13.90
CA VAL A 388 17.10 23.32 12.57
C VAL A 388 17.70 21.92 12.64
N VAL A 389 17.06 20.97 11.96
CA VAL A 389 17.49 19.58 11.87
C VAL A 389 18.34 19.38 10.61
N ILE A 390 17.96 20.01 9.50
CA ILE A 390 18.73 20.00 8.25
C ILE A 390 19.07 21.43 7.90
N SER A 391 20.34 21.79 8.06
CA SER A 391 20.85 23.15 7.82
C SER A 391 21.28 23.41 6.37
N THR A 392 21.46 22.35 5.57
CA THR A 392 21.77 22.46 4.15
C THR A 392 20.60 23.11 3.42
N GLY A 393 20.84 24.26 2.79
CA GLY A 393 19.83 24.95 1.98
C GLY A 393 19.60 24.23 0.64
N PHE A 394 18.33 24.02 0.29
CA PHE A 394 17.90 23.47 -0.99
C PHE A 394 17.13 24.52 -1.82
N GLU A 395 17.17 24.38 -3.15
CA GLU A 395 16.44 25.27 -4.06
C GLU A 395 14.94 24.99 -4.05
N ASP A 396 14.58 23.71 -3.97
CA ASP A 396 13.20 23.23 -3.96
C ASP A 396 13.12 21.93 -3.15
N VAL A 397 11.97 21.65 -2.56
CA VAL A 397 11.76 20.56 -1.61
C VAL A 397 10.36 19.99 -1.73
N ARG A 398 10.22 18.70 -1.41
CA ARG A 398 8.95 17.99 -1.27
C ARG A 398 8.75 17.52 0.17
N PRO A 399 7.49 17.30 0.61
CA PRO A 399 7.21 16.80 1.95
C PRO A 399 7.96 15.50 2.23
N PHE A 400 8.30 15.27 3.50
CA PHE A 400 8.80 13.98 3.94
C PHE A 400 7.70 12.93 3.81
N ARG A 401 8.06 11.75 3.31
CA ARG A 401 7.21 10.56 3.27
C ARG A 401 8.04 9.37 3.70
N ARG A 402 7.63 8.72 4.78
CA ARG A 402 8.30 7.55 5.36
C ARG A 402 9.80 7.76 5.59
N GLY A 403 10.17 8.97 6.04
CA GLY A 403 11.53 9.35 6.40
C GLY A 403 12.40 9.88 5.27
N LEU A 404 11.86 10.03 4.05
CA LEU A 404 12.59 10.56 2.89
C LEU A 404 11.89 11.76 2.29
N ALA A 405 12.66 12.70 1.75
CA ALA A 405 12.15 13.84 1.00
C ALA A 405 12.93 14.03 -0.30
N ALA A 406 12.21 14.29 -1.40
CA ALA A 406 12.83 14.72 -2.64
C ALA A 406 13.19 16.20 -2.54
N VAL A 407 14.41 16.56 -2.92
CA VAL A 407 14.93 17.94 -2.82
C VAL A 407 15.79 18.27 -4.04
N ARG A 408 15.91 19.55 -4.36
CA ARG A 408 16.68 20.05 -5.51
C ARG A 408 17.86 20.89 -5.07
N ARG A 409 19.03 20.57 -5.64
CA ARG A 409 20.27 21.36 -5.54
C ARG A 409 21.09 21.13 -6.80
N GLY A 410 20.96 22.01 -7.79
CA GLY A 410 21.43 21.80 -9.17
C GLY A 410 20.60 20.77 -9.93
N GLY A 411 20.38 19.59 -9.35
CA GLY A 411 19.47 18.55 -9.82
C GLY A 411 18.59 18.01 -8.68
N TRP A 412 17.56 17.27 -9.04
CA TRP A 412 16.72 16.54 -8.10
C TRP A 412 17.46 15.33 -7.54
N GLY A 413 17.31 15.11 -6.24
CA GLY A 413 17.75 13.94 -5.49
C GLY A 413 16.86 13.76 -4.27
N ALA A 414 17.32 12.99 -3.29
CA ALA A 414 16.56 12.73 -2.07
C ALA A 414 17.45 12.68 -0.84
N VAL A 415 16.89 13.10 0.29
CA VAL A 415 17.55 13.10 1.59
C VAL A 415 16.71 12.37 2.64
N ASP A 416 17.38 11.84 3.66
CA ASP A 416 16.72 11.35 4.86
C ASP A 416 16.41 12.48 5.87
N LYS A 417 15.79 12.12 7.00
CA LYS A 417 15.46 13.05 8.09
C LYS A 417 16.67 13.72 8.76
N GLN A 418 17.89 13.23 8.51
CA GLN A 418 19.14 13.83 8.99
C GLN A 418 19.82 14.69 7.91
N GLY A 419 19.21 14.79 6.72
CA GLY A 419 19.75 15.56 5.59
C GLY A 419 20.86 14.85 4.82
N ARG A 420 21.07 13.55 5.06
CA ARG A 420 22.04 12.75 4.29
C ARG A 420 21.45 12.47 2.93
N ALA A 421 22.22 12.69 1.87
CA ALA A 421 21.79 12.37 0.51
C ALA A 421 21.68 10.85 0.33
N VAL A 422 20.48 10.39 0.03
CA VAL A 422 20.16 8.98 -0.24
C VAL A 422 20.11 8.74 -1.75
N VAL A 423 19.52 9.67 -2.50
CA VAL A 423 19.55 9.68 -3.98
C VAL A 423 20.40 10.87 -4.45
N PRO A 424 21.39 10.66 -5.35
CA PRO A 424 22.22 11.74 -5.89
C PRO A 424 21.43 12.85 -6.59
N PHE A 425 21.93 14.09 -6.50
CA PHE A 425 21.34 15.29 -7.09
C PHE A 425 21.65 15.41 -8.60
N GLN A 426 21.05 14.54 -9.40
CA GLN A 426 21.37 14.44 -10.83
C GLN A 426 20.15 14.35 -11.76
N PHE A 427 18.95 14.26 -11.19
CA PHE A 427 17.72 14.05 -11.96
C PHE A 427 17.05 15.38 -12.34
N THR A 428 16.35 15.41 -13.47
CA THR A 428 15.58 16.55 -13.95
C THR A 428 14.15 16.57 -13.40
N GLY A 429 13.66 15.46 -12.87
CA GLY A 429 12.35 15.36 -12.24
C GLY A 429 12.24 14.21 -11.24
N PHE A 430 11.29 14.32 -10.31
CA PHE A 430 11.10 13.40 -9.20
C PHE A 430 9.62 13.30 -8.83
N ALA A 431 8.82 12.66 -9.70
CA ALA A 431 7.37 12.60 -9.57
C ALA A 431 6.84 11.21 -9.94
N THR A 432 6.16 10.58 -9.01
CA THR A 432 5.77 9.17 -9.06
C THR A 432 4.32 9.02 -9.49
N ALA A 433 4.11 8.35 -10.63
CA ALA A 433 2.80 7.99 -11.14
C ALA A 433 2.46 6.55 -10.73
N LEU A 434 1.26 6.35 -10.18
CA LEU A 434 0.72 5.06 -9.80
C LEU A 434 -0.37 4.62 -10.79
N THR A 435 -0.60 3.31 -10.93
CA THR A 435 -1.60 2.78 -11.88
C THR A 435 -3.04 3.09 -11.50
N ASP A 436 -3.31 3.41 -10.24
CA ASP A 436 -4.62 3.86 -9.77
C ASP A 436 -4.95 5.33 -10.13
N GLY A 437 -4.08 5.98 -10.90
CA GLY A 437 -4.24 7.36 -11.36
C GLY A 437 -3.73 8.42 -10.38
N ARG A 438 -3.26 8.03 -9.18
CA ARG A 438 -2.62 8.97 -8.25
C ARG A 438 -1.23 9.39 -8.73
N TYR A 439 -0.89 10.62 -8.40
CA TYR A 439 0.44 11.19 -8.56
C TYR A 439 0.98 11.58 -7.20
N VAL A 440 2.15 11.04 -6.86
CA VAL A 440 2.88 11.31 -5.62
C VAL A 440 4.11 12.12 -5.97
N ASP A 441 4.20 13.31 -5.39
CA ASP A 441 5.38 14.15 -5.50
C ASP A 441 6.45 13.62 -4.52
N GLY A 442 7.50 12.97 -5.03
CA GLY A 442 8.44 12.20 -4.22
C GLY A 442 8.24 10.68 -4.27
N PHE A 443 8.50 10.03 -3.14
CA PHE A 443 8.37 8.58 -2.95
C PHE A 443 6.91 8.18 -2.67
N SER A 444 6.49 7.04 -3.24
CA SER A 444 5.24 6.36 -2.88
C SER A 444 5.30 5.76 -1.47
N ASP A 445 4.19 5.22 -0.99
CA ASP A 445 4.18 4.52 0.31
C ASP A 445 5.04 3.25 0.29
N GLU A 446 5.23 2.64 -0.87
CA GLU A 446 6.22 1.57 -1.04
C GLU A 446 7.69 2.04 -0.94
N GLY A 447 7.96 3.34 -0.83
CA GLY A 447 9.32 3.88 -0.83
C GLY A 447 10.00 3.74 -2.19
N LEU A 448 9.22 3.83 -3.26
CA LEU A 448 9.71 3.91 -4.63
C LEU A 448 9.46 5.29 -5.20
N ALA A 449 10.37 5.77 -6.04
CA ALA A 449 10.18 7.02 -6.75
C ALA A 449 10.49 6.89 -8.24
N ILE A 450 9.66 7.52 -9.07
CA ILE A 450 9.99 7.72 -10.48
C ILE A 450 10.89 8.94 -10.61
N VAL A 451 12.04 8.74 -11.23
CA VAL A 451 13.02 9.79 -11.53
C VAL A 451 13.05 10.04 -13.03
N ASP A 452 13.24 11.30 -13.41
CA ASP A 452 13.43 11.72 -14.80
C ASP A 452 14.89 12.14 -15.00
N ALA A 453 15.54 11.62 -16.04
CA ALA A 453 16.84 12.05 -16.51
C ALA A 453 16.74 12.45 -17.99
N GLY A 454 16.54 13.73 -18.26
CA GLY A 454 16.47 14.27 -19.62
C GLY A 454 15.28 13.72 -20.44
N GLY A 455 14.11 13.56 -19.81
CA GLY A 455 12.90 13.03 -20.45
C GLY A 455 12.83 11.50 -20.51
N ARG A 456 13.77 10.80 -19.87
CA ARG A 456 13.72 9.35 -19.68
C ARG A 456 13.47 9.03 -18.21
N LYS A 457 12.48 8.20 -17.97
CA LYS A 457 11.99 7.79 -16.66
C LYS A 457 12.61 6.48 -16.22
N GLY A 458 12.95 6.42 -14.94
CA GLY A 458 13.44 5.24 -14.22
C GLY A 458 12.82 5.18 -12.83
N VAL A 459 13.19 4.16 -12.05
CA VAL A 459 12.72 3.97 -10.68
C VAL A 459 13.91 3.84 -9.75
N VAL A 460 13.87 4.57 -8.65
CA VAL A 460 14.79 4.40 -7.52
C VAL A 460 14.01 3.91 -6.30
N ASP A 461 14.68 3.12 -5.47
CA ASP A 461 14.15 2.74 -4.17
C ASP A 461 14.59 3.69 -3.05
N ARG A 462 14.09 3.44 -1.84
CA ARG A 462 14.39 4.22 -0.64
C ARG A 462 15.85 4.18 -0.18
N THR A 463 16.66 3.27 -0.71
CA THR A 463 18.10 3.22 -0.44
C THR A 463 18.88 4.07 -1.45
N GLY A 464 18.21 4.53 -2.50
CA GLY A 464 18.79 5.23 -3.63
C GLY A 464 19.27 4.32 -4.75
N ALA A 465 19.04 3.01 -4.64
CA ALA A 465 19.38 2.07 -5.69
C ALA A 465 18.44 2.27 -6.89
N VAL A 466 19.03 2.29 -8.09
CA VAL A 466 18.28 2.35 -9.34
C VAL A 466 17.73 0.96 -9.64
N VAL A 467 16.42 0.78 -9.42
CA VAL A 467 15.70 -0.47 -9.71
C VAL A 467 15.40 -0.57 -11.21
N VAL A 468 14.98 0.54 -11.82
CA VAL A 468 14.77 0.63 -13.27
C VAL A 468 15.61 1.78 -13.79
N PRO A 469 16.56 1.54 -14.71
CA PRO A 469 17.35 2.60 -15.32
C PRO A 469 16.47 3.67 -15.98
N PRO A 470 16.86 4.96 -15.96
CA PRO A 470 16.10 6.04 -16.57
C PRO A 470 16.26 6.00 -18.09
N VAL A 471 15.63 5.01 -18.72
CA VAL A 471 15.70 4.74 -20.15
C VAL A 471 14.31 4.63 -20.77
N HIS A 472 13.21 4.87 -20.06
CA HIS A 472 11.87 4.71 -20.63
C HIS A 472 11.19 6.07 -20.86
N PRO A 473 10.56 6.34 -22.02
CA PRO A 473 9.82 7.59 -22.23
C PRO A 473 8.64 7.77 -21.26
N ALA A 474 8.01 6.69 -20.83
CA ALA A 474 6.98 6.71 -19.80
C ALA A 474 7.10 5.50 -18.88
N LEU A 475 6.74 5.69 -17.61
CA LEU A 475 6.79 4.69 -16.56
C LEU A 475 5.67 4.95 -15.56
N VAL A 476 5.03 3.89 -15.08
CA VAL A 476 4.03 3.91 -14.01
C VAL A 476 4.30 2.74 -13.06
N ILE A 477 4.18 2.98 -11.75
CA ILE A 477 4.34 1.92 -10.74
C ILE A 477 3.01 1.20 -10.56
N HIS A 478 3.05 -0.12 -10.73
CA HIS A 478 1.94 -1.02 -10.42
C HIS A 478 2.30 -1.86 -9.17
N PRO A 479 1.33 -2.31 -8.37
CA PRO A 479 1.60 -3.07 -7.14
C PRO A 479 2.47 -4.32 -7.33
N VAL A 480 2.46 -4.93 -8.53
CA VAL A 480 3.23 -6.17 -8.82
C VAL A 480 4.31 -6.00 -9.89
N ALA A 481 4.40 -4.83 -10.55
CA ALA A 481 5.26 -4.63 -11.71
C ALA A 481 5.57 -3.14 -11.96
N PHE A 482 6.49 -2.84 -12.87
CA PHE A 482 6.67 -1.50 -13.43
C PHE A 482 6.17 -1.47 -14.86
N LEU A 483 5.12 -0.71 -15.14
CA LEU A 483 4.61 -0.54 -16.49
C LEU A 483 5.47 0.47 -17.22
N ILE A 484 6.05 0.05 -18.34
CA ILE A 484 7.00 0.85 -19.12
C ILE A 484 6.49 1.05 -20.53
N ALA A 485 6.74 2.22 -21.10
CA ALA A 485 6.60 2.44 -22.52
C ALA A 485 7.93 2.18 -23.24
N GLY A 486 7.86 1.51 -24.39
CA GLY A 486 8.96 1.38 -25.33
C GLY A 486 9.11 2.62 -26.21
N PRO A 487 10.17 2.68 -27.05
CA PRO A 487 10.40 3.81 -27.96
C PRO A 487 9.27 4.05 -28.98
N SER A 488 8.51 3.00 -29.33
CA SER A 488 7.36 3.06 -30.23
C SER A 488 6.07 3.55 -29.56
N GLY A 489 6.10 3.86 -28.25
CA GLY A 489 4.91 4.22 -27.47
C GLY A 489 4.04 3.03 -27.04
N ARG A 490 4.44 1.80 -27.39
CA ARG A 490 3.83 0.54 -26.93
C ARG A 490 4.25 0.24 -25.49
N TRP A 491 3.42 -0.50 -24.77
CA TRP A 491 3.56 -0.74 -23.34
C TRP A 491 3.93 -2.19 -23.03
N GLY A 492 4.70 -2.37 -21.97
CA GLY A 492 5.09 -3.66 -21.40
C GLY A 492 5.28 -3.53 -19.90
N ALA A 493 5.87 -4.55 -19.29
CA ALA A 493 6.11 -4.60 -17.85
C ALA A 493 7.50 -5.12 -17.51
N LEU A 494 8.10 -4.53 -16.49
CA LEU A 494 9.22 -5.10 -15.76
C LEU A 494 8.73 -5.68 -14.44
N ASP A 495 9.38 -6.73 -13.95
CA ASP A 495 9.14 -7.24 -12.62
C ASP A 495 9.57 -6.21 -11.54
N ARG A 496 9.29 -6.51 -10.27
CA ARG A 496 9.66 -5.63 -9.14
C ARG A 496 11.16 -5.48 -8.90
N LYS A 497 12.00 -6.22 -9.63
CA LYS A 497 13.46 -6.12 -9.63
C LYS A 497 13.99 -5.41 -10.89
N GLY A 498 13.11 -4.87 -11.73
CA GLY A 498 13.45 -4.18 -12.98
C GLY A 498 13.82 -5.09 -14.14
N ARG A 499 13.54 -6.39 -14.06
CA ARG A 499 13.82 -7.37 -15.12
C ARG A 499 12.66 -7.43 -16.11
N PRO A 500 12.91 -7.69 -17.41
CA PRO A 500 11.84 -7.87 -18.38
C PRO A 500 10.83 -8.93 -17.92
N PHE A 501 9.54 -8.59 -17.98
CA PHE A 501 8.45 -9.49 -17.62
C PHE A 501 7.42 -9.63 -18.74
N ILE A 502 6.97 -8.51 -19.30
CA ILE A 502 6.13 -8.45 -20.51
C ILE A 502 6.81 -7.51 -21.49
N ASP A 503 7.06 -7.98 -22.71
CA ASP A 503 7.69 -7.17 -23.74
C ASP A 503 6.82 -5.95 -24.12
N PRO A 504 7.42 -4.78 -24.43
CA PRO A 504 6.70 -3.54 -24.69
C PRO A 504 6.05 -3.52 -26.08
N GLU A 505 5.14 -4.45 -26.31
CA GLU A 505 4.41 -4.65 -27.55
C GLU A 505 2.91 -4.41 -27.39
N LEU A 506 2.40 -4.15 -26.20
CA LEU A 506 0.96 -3.96 -25.97
C LEU A 506 0.52 -2.53 -26.28
N PRO A 507 -0.73 -2.31 -26.75
CA PRO A 507 -1.16 -0.99 -27.23
C PRO A 507 -1.42 0.01 -26.10
N SER A 508 -1.70 -0.46 -24.88
CA SER A 508 -2.03 0.42 -23.75
C SER A 508 -1.66 -0.21 -22.40
N ARG A 509 -1.55 0.64 -21.37
CA ARG A 509 -1.38 0.21 -19.96
C ARG A 509 -2.46 -0.76 -19.50
N GLN A 510 -3.70 -0.55 -19.95
CA GLN A 510 -4.84 -1.38 -19.58
C GLN A 510 -4.64 -2.84 -20.01
N VAL A 511 -4.20 -3.05 -21.25
CA VAL A 511 -3.94 -4.40 -21.77
C VAL A 511 -2.76 -5.07 -21.04
N VAL A 512 -1.75 -4.30 -20.63
CA VAL A 512 -0.66 -4.83 -19.79
C VAL A 512 -1.19 -5.30 -18.42
N MET A 513 -2.11 -4.54 -17.80
CA MET A 513 -2.68 -4.93 -16.51
C MET A 513 -3.52 -6.20 -16.62
N GLU A 514 -4.33 -6.33 -17.66
CA GLU A 514 -5.10 -7.56 -17.92
C GLU A 514 -4.19 -8.79 -18.13
N GLU A 515 -3.06 -8.61 -18.81
CA GLU A 515 -2.07 -9.67 -18.99
C GLU A 515 -1.35 -10.02 -17.67
N LEU A 516 -1.02 -9.02 -16.85
CA LEU A 516 -0.46 -9.25 -15.51
C LEU A 516 -1.42 -10.04 -14.63
N ASP A 517 -2.70 -9.69 -14.62
CA ASP A 517 -3.75 -10.39 -13.86
C ASP A 517 -3.82 -11.87 -14.29
N ARG A 518 -3.81 -12.14 -15.60
CA ARG A 518 -3.79 -13.50 -16.16
C ARG A 518 -2.58 -14.31 -15.70
N LEU A 519 -1.38 -13.71 -15.69
CA LEU A 519 -0.14 -14.38 -15.29
C LEU A 519 -0.04 -14.65 -13.78
N LEU A 520 -0.81 -13.92 -12.96
CA LEU A 520 -0.74 -14.00 -11.50
C LEU A 520 -1.86 -14.84 -10.86
N ALA A 521 -2.84 -15.28 -11.64
CA ALA A 521 -3.99 -16.07 -11.19
C ALA A 521 -3.57 -17.33 -10.39
N ASP A 522 -2.47 -17.99 -10.75
CA ASP A 522 -2.06 -19.30 -10.21
C ASP A 522 -1.43 -19.27 -8.79
N THR A 523 -1.23 -18.10 -8.17
CA THR A 523 -0.55 -18.02 -6.86
C THR A 523 -1.49 -18.06 -5.66
N LYS A 524 -1.75 -19.23 -5.07
CA LYS A 524 -2.58 -19.35 -3.84
C LYS A 524 -1.91 -18.60 -2.66
N PRO A 525 -2.53 -17.54 -2.10
CA PRO A 525 -1.98 -16.87 -0.92
C PRO A 525 -2.16 -17.76 0.32
N VAL A 526 -1.08 -17.95 1.07
CA VAL A 526 -1.16 -18.54 2.42
C VAL A 526 -1.77 -17.49 3.34
N LEU A 527 -2.87 -17.86 4.02
CA LEU A 527 -3.66 -17.07 4.98
C LEU A 527 -2.98 -15.79 5.54
#